data_AF-A0A088QGD6-F1
#
_entry.id   AF-A0A088QGD6-F1
#
_cell.length_a   1.000
_cell.length_b   1.000
_cell.length_c   1.000
_cell.angle_alpha   90.00
_cell.angle_beta   90.00
_cell.angle_gamma   90.00
#
_symmetry.space_group_name_H-M   'P 1'
#
loop_
_entity.id
_entity.type
_entity.pdbx_description
1 polymer ?
#
loop_
_entity_poly.entity_id
_entity_poly.type
_entity_poly.pdbx_seq_one_letter_code
_entity_poly.pdbx_strand_id
1 'polypeptide(L)'
;MPTGETPTRHTFCYLTHISVHEDTYALEKLAEVKSARNLTMIPTPGNHDQIHPKFQPAVQMEWMGAFQNVFDLISLNLQIKQGKKAYLFNHYPTLMDRTASKNAVRWAPHANRWTGIVHGHTHSSVTLMPGHVNVAPEAHDLQIIHSSTLWDLLDQV
;
A
#
# COMPACT_ATOMS: atom_id res chain seq x y z
N MET A 1 27.23 8.97 -4.89
CA MET A 1 25.86 9.42 -4.57
C MET A 1 24.96 8.75 -5.58
N PRO A 2 24.10 7.78 -5.24
CA PRO A 2 23.20 7.21 -6.23
C PRO A 2 22.14 8.26 -6.56
N THR A 3 22.12 8.67 -7.82
CA THR A 3 21.11 9.54 -8.42
C THR A 3 19.77 8.82 -8.36
N GLY A 4 18.79 9.40 -7.66
CA GLY A 4 17.42 8.89 -7.65
C GLY A 4 16.90 8.83 -9.08
N GLU A 5 16.81 7.62 -9.62
CA GLU A 5 16.26 7.39 -10.95
C GLU A 5 14.79 7.83 -10.95
N THR A 6 14.54 8.91 -11.69
CA THR A 6 13.18 9.36 -11.98
C THR A 6 12.48 8.24 -12.76
N PRO A 7 11.35 7.68 -12.29
CA PRO A 7 10.80 6.48 -12.91
C PRO A 7 10.30 6.78 -14.34
N THR A 8 10.81 6.05 -15.34
CA THR A 8 10.35 6.18 -16.74
C THR A 8 9.45 5.00 -17.14
N ARG A 9 8.21 5.32 -17.52
CA ARG A 9 7.17 4.47 -18.15
C ARG A 9 6.88 3.12 -17.47
N HIS A 10 5.65 2.98 -17.00
CA HIS A 10 5.10 1.80 -16.29
C HIS A 10 5.64 1.59 -14.88
N THR A 11 5.75 2.66 -14.10
CA THR A 11 6.01 2.56 -12.66
C THR A 11 4.71 2.27 -11.93
N PHE A 12 4.65 1.09 -11.33
CA PHE A 12 3.59 0.66 -10.46
C PHE A 12 3.82 1.28 -9.07
N CYS A 13 2.98 2.25 -8.69
CA CYS A 13 3.01 2.81 -7.35
C CYS A 13 1.97 2.11 -6.49
N TYR A 14 2.48 1.34 -5.52
CA TYR A 14 1.69 0.80 -4.44
C TYR A 14 1.52 1.85 -3.35
N LEU A 15 0.28 2.22 -3.07
CA LEU A 15 -0.04 3.21 -2.05
C LEU A 15 -1.02 2.61 -1.05
N THR A 16 -0.82 2.92 0.21
CA THR A 16 -1.78 2.59 1.26
C THR A 16 -1.91 3.80 2.15
N HIS A 17 -3.12 4.15 2.56
CA HIS A 17 -3.34 5.21 3.54
C HIS A 17 -2.78 6.55 3.03
N ILE A 18 -3.44 7.12 2.02
CA ILE A 18 -2.94 8.30 1.29
C ILE A 18 -3.09 9.61 2.08
N SER A 19 -4.02 9.66 3.04
CA SER A 19 -4.22 10.82 3.89
C SER A 19 -4.88 10.45 5.23
N VAL A 20 -4.82 11.39 6.17
CA VAL A 20 -5.67 11.42 7.36
C VAL A 20 -6.53 12.68 7.28
N HIS A 21 -7.81 12.53 6.94
CA HIS A 21 -8.79 13.62 6.85
C HIS A 21 -8.52 14.69 5.77
N GLU A 22 -7.61 14.44 4.83
CA GLU A 22 -7.19 15.38 3.79
C GLU A 22 -7.25 14.72 2.39
N ASP A 23 -8.22 13.83 2.17
CA ASP A 23 -8.29 12.98 0.97
C ASP A 23 -8.35 13.82 -0.31
N THR A 24 -9.06 14.95 -0.31
CA THR A 24 -9.11 15.87 -1.45
C THR A 24 -7.71 16.37 -1.82
N TYR A 25 -6.97 16.92 -0.85
CA TYR A 25 -5.63 17.45 -1.07
C TYR A 25 -4.67 16.35 -1.53
N ALA A 26 -4.72 15.17 -0.89
CA ALA A 26 -3.87 14.05 -1.26
C ALA A 26 -4.15 13.56 -2.70
N LEU A 27 -5.43 13.43 -3.08
CA LEU A 27 -5.83 13.02 -4.43
C LEU A 27 -5.40 14.04 -5.49
N GLU A 28 -5.53 15.34 -5.21
CA GLU A 28 -5.04 16.41 -6.11
C GLU A 28 -3.53 16.29 -6.35
N LYS A 29 -2.74 16.12 -5.28
CA LYS A 29 -1.28 15.95 -5.40
C LYS A 29 -0.88 14.66 -6.11
N LEU A 30 -1.58 13.57 -5.85
CA LEU A 30 -1.35 12.32 -6.55
C LEU A 30 -1.70 12.43 -8.05
N ALA A 31 -2.76 13.16 -8.40
CA ALA A 31 -3.11 13.42 -9.80
C ALA A 31 -2.04 14.25 -10.53
N GLU A 32 -1.53 15.32 -9.88
CA GLU A 32 -0.43 16.13 -10.40
C GLU A 32 0.81 15.26 -10.69
N VAL A 33 1.22 14.44 -9.72
CA VAL A 33 2.40 13.56 -9.85
C VAL A 33 2.16 12.48 -10.90
N LYS A 34 0.98 11.85 -10.93
CA LYS A 34 0.60 10.83 -11.91
C LYS A 34 0.72 11.37 -13.33
N SER A 35 0.16 12.56 -13.58
CA SER A 35 0.21 13.21 -14.88
C SER A 35 1.65 13.60 -15.28
N ALA A 36 2.38 14.23 -14.36
CA ALA A 36 3.74 14.70 -14.61
C ALA A 36 4.78 13.59 -14.82
N ARG A 37 4.46 12.34 -14.42
CA ARG A 37 5.36 11.19 -14.49
C ARG A 37 4.78 10.01 -15.28
N ASN A 38 3.56 10.15 -15.81
CA ASN A 38 2.84 9.10 -16.52
C ASN A 38 2.81 7.76 -15.76
N LEU A 39 2.31 7.81 -14.52
CA LEU A 39 2.32 6.68 -13.59
C LEU A 39 1.08 5.80 -13.73
N THR A 40 1.23 4.52 -13.42
CA THR A 40 0.11 3.62 -13.12
C THR A 40 0.04 3.46 -11.60
N MET A 41 -1.08 3.84 -11.01
CA MET A 41 -1.24 3.87 -9.56
C MET A 41 -2.35 2.92 -9.11
N ILE A 42 -2.02 2.06 -8.15
CA ILE A 42 -2.94 1.08 -7.56
C ILE A 42 -2.86 1.20 -6.04
N PRO A 43 -3.87 1.74 -5.36
CA PRO A 43 -3.91 1.77 -3.92
C PRO A 43 -4.47 0.45 -3.39
N THR A 44 -3.92 -0.02 -2.27
CA THR A 44 -4.72 -0.77 -1.30
C THR A 44 -5.17 0.18 -0.21
N PRO A 45 -6.46 0.55 -0.18
CA PRO A 45 -6.97 1.50 0.80
C PRO A 45 -6.54 1.13 2.21
N GLY A 46 -5.95 2.10 2.91
CA GLY A 46 -5.67 2.01 4.32
C GLY A 46 -6.90 2.34 5.14
N ASN A 47 -6.81 2.13 6.45
CA ASN A 47 -7.96 2.32 7.30
C ASN A 47 -8.41 3.79 7.38
N HIS A 48 -7.63 4.78 6.96
CA HIS A 48 -8.09 6.19 6.97
C HIS A 48 -8.63 6.67 5.62
N ASP A 49 -8.39 5.92 4.54
CA ASP A 49 -8.92 6.25 3.22
C ASP A 49 -10.43 6.01 3.21
N GLN A 50 -11.24 7.01 2.85
CA GLN A 50 -12.71 6.95 2.98
C GLN A 50 -13.36 5.83 2.15
N ILE A 51 -12.66 5.33 1.13
CA ILE A 51 -13.07 4.18 0.31
C ILE A 51 -12.82 2.82 0.97
N HIS A 52 -12.20 2.77 2.16
CA HIS A 52 -11.98 1.52 2.88
C HIS A 52 -13.30 0.95 3.43
N PRO A 53 -13.54 -0.38 3.36
CA PRO A 53 -14.75 -1.04 3.86
C PRO A 53 -15.07 -0.89 5.36
N LYS A 54 -14.22 -0.19 6.12
CA LYS A 54 -14.53 0.15 7.51
C LYS A 54 -15.59 1.25 7.59
N PHE A 55 -15.66 2.10 6.56
CA PHE A 55 -16.60 3.19 6.47
C PHE A 55 -17.93 2.69 5.94
N GLN A 56 -19.01 3.46 6.18
CA GLN A 56 -20.33 3.07 5.70
C GLN A 56 -20.39 3.14 4.15
N PRO A 57 -21.23 2.32 3.48
CA PRO A 57 -21.30 2.31 2.03
C PRO A 57 -21.56 3.69 1.40
N ALA A 58 -22.38 4.53 2.04
CA ALA A 58 -22.66 5.88 1.55
C ALA A 58 -21.39 6.75 1.47
N VAL A 59 -20.54 6.68 2.50
CA VAL A 59 -19.24 7.37 2.52
C VAL A 59 -18.32 6.81 1.44
N GLN A 60 -18.24 5.48 1.31
CA GLN A 60 -17.42 4.88 0.26
C GLN A 60 -17.85 5.34 -1.14
N MET A 61 -19.16 5.37 -1.41
CA MET A 61 -19.71 5.79 -2.70
C MET A 61 -19.42 7.27 -3.01
N GLU A 62 -19.49 8.14 -2.00
CA GLU A 62 -19.13 9.56 -2.12
C GLU A 62 -17.69 9.73 -2.60
N TRP A 63 -16.75 8.96 -2.05
CA TRP A 63 -15.32 9.10 -2.34
C TRP A 63 -14.83 8.23 -3.50
N MET A 64 -15.54 7.16 -3.86
CA MET A 64 -15.10 6.19 -4.86
C MET A 64 -14.79 6.86 -6.21
N GLY A 65 -15.64 7.79 -6.66
CA GLY A 65 -15.42 8.49 -7.93
C GLY A 65 -14.13 9.32 -7.93
N ALA A 66 -13.83 10.01 -6.83
CA ALA A 66 -12.61 10.81 -6.69
C ALA A 66 -11.35 9.92 -6.74
N PHE A 67 -11.37 8.78 -6.04
CA PHE A 67 -10.27 7.80 -6.11
C PHE A 67 -10.15 7.19 -7.52
N GLN A 68 -11.26 6.82 -8.17
CA GLN A 68 -11.24 6.24 -9.53
C GLN A 68 -10.73 7.21 -10.60
N ASN A 69 -10.82 8.52 -10.37
CA ASN A 69 -10.22 9.52 -11.27
C ASN A 69 -8.69 9.55 -11.20
N VAL A 70 -8.11 9.15 -10.06
CA VAL A 70 -6.66 9.18 -9.83
C VAL A 70 -6.03 7.81 -10.05
N PHE A 71 -6.68 6.75 -9.59
CA PHE A 71 -6.14 5.40 -9.55
C PHE A 71 -6.67 4.52 -10.69
N ASP A 72 -5.77 3.74 -11.30
CA ASP A 72 -6.12 2.88 -12.44
C ASP A 72 -6.86 1.61 -12.01
N LEU A 73 -6.59 1.15 -10.79
CA LEU A 73 -7.26 0.03 -10.16
C LEU A 73 -7.24 0.24 -8.66
N ILE A 74 -8.38 0.12 -7.98
CA ILE A 74 -8.47 0.10 -6.53
C ILE A 74 -8.63 -1.34 -6.09
N SER A 75 -7.75 -1.83 -5.21
CA SER A 75 -7.82 -3.22 -4.74
C SER A 75 -7.53 -3.28 -3.26
N LEU A 76 -8.41 -3.90 -2.46
CA LEU A 76 -8.13 -4.11 -1.02
C LEU A 76 -7.05 -5.17 -0.79
N ASN A 77 -6.91 -6.09 -1.74
CA ASN A 77 -5.99 -7.23 -1.67
C ASN A 77 -5.41 -7.44 -3.06
N LEU A 78 -4.33 -6.74 -3.37
CA LEU A 78 -3.65 -6.95 -4.64
C LEU A 78 -2.73 -8.16 -4.52
N GLN A 79 -2.91 -9.11 -5.43
CA GLN A 79 -2.13 -10.34 -5.46
C GLN A 79 -1.22 -10.33 -6.68
N ILE A 80 0.07 -10.59 -6.46
CA ILE A 80 1.05 -10.73 -7.52
C ILE A 80 1.62 -12.14 -7.46
N LYS A 81 1.55 -12.88 -8.57
CA LYS A 81 2.13 -14.21 -8.69
C LYS A 81 3.38 -14.15 -9.56
N GLN A 82 4.45 -14.79 -9.10
CA GLN A 82 5.70 -14.95 -9.85
C GLN A 82 6.11 -16.43 -9.80
N GLY A 83 5.82 -17.16 -10.88
CA GLY A 83 5.99 -18.62 -10.91
C GLY A 83 5.17 -19.31 -9.82
N LYS A 84 5.86 -19.98 -8.88
CA LYS A 84 5.24 -20.65 -7.72
C LYS A 84 5.05 -19.74 -6.51
N LYS A 85 5.62 -18.53 -6.52
CA LYS A 85 5.52 -17.57 -5.43
C LYS A 85 4.25 -16.73 -5.55
N ALA A 86 3.62 -16.44 -4.41
CA ALA A 86 2.43 -15.61 -4.34
C ALA A 86 2.62 -14.52 -3.29
N TYR A 87 2.54 -13.27 -3.69
CA TYR A 87 2.71 -12.11 -2.83
C TYR A 87 1.40 -11.35 -2.67
N LEU A 88 1.12 -10.92 -1.45
CA LEU A 88 -0.05 -10.10 -1.13
C LEU A 88 0.38 -8.69 -0.78
N PHE A 89 -0.29 -7.72 -1.39
CA PHE A 89 -0.24 -6.32 -1.03
C PHE A 89 -1.54 -6.00 -0.30
N ASN A 90 -1.42 -5.62 0.97
CA ASN A 90 -2.54 -5.29 1.85
C ASN A 90 -2.07 -4.25 2.87
N HIS A 91 -2.88 -3.23 3.16
CA HIS A 91 -2.48 -2.20 4.12
C HIS A 91 -2.04 -2.77 5.48
N TYR A 92 -2.75 -3.78 5.98
CA TYR A 92 -2.51 -4.41 7.27
C TYR A 92 -1.49 -5.55 7.17
N PRO A 93 -0.54 -5.64 8.12
CA PRO A 93 0.28 -6.84 8.28
C PRO A 93 -0.56 -8.03 8.79
N THR A 94 -0.05 -9.26 8.65
CA THR A 94 -0.65 -10.42 9.34
C THR A 94 -0.57 -10.27 10.85
N LEU A 95 0.61 -9.92 11.37
CA LEU A 95 0.82 -9.69 12.79
C LEU A 95 0.49 -8.23 13.10
N MET A 96 -0.73 -8.00 13.56
CA MET A 96 -1.14 -6.70 14.06
C MET A 96 -0.52 -6.45 15.43
N ASP A 97 -0.16 -5.19 15.72
CA ASP A 97 0.33 -4.79 17.04
C ASP A 97 -0.66 -5.16 18.14
N ARG A 98 -0.14 -5.44 19.35
CA ARG A 98 -0.96 -5.81 20.52
C ARG A 98 -2.00 -4.75 20.89
N THR A 99 -1.78 -3.51 20.50
CA THR A 99 -2.67 -2.36 20.71
C THR A 99 -3.69 -2.18 19.59
N ALA A 100 -3.61 -2.97 18.51
CA ALA A 100 -4.53 -2.87 17.40
C ALA A 100 -5.97 -3.18 17.87
N SER A 101 -6.91 -2.34 17.45
CA SER A 101 -8.31 -2.57 17.76
C SER A 101 -8.76 -3.93 17.21
N LYS A 102 -9.66 -4.63 17.90
CA LYS A 102 -10.26 -5.89 17.40
C LYS A 102 -10.89 -5.72 16.01
N ASN A 103 -11.36 -4.51 15.70
CA ASN A 103 -11.94 -4.15 14.40
C ASN A 103 -10.89 -3.99 13.29
N ALA A 104 -9.62 -3.79 13.61
CA ALA A 104 -8.52 -3.77 12.65
C ALA A 104 -8.05 -5.20 12.32
N VAL A 105 -8.02 -6.09 13.31
CA VAL A 105 -7.56 -7.49 13.14
C VAL A 105 -8.36 -8.25 12.08
N ARG A 106 -9.66 -7.98 11.91
CA ARG A 106 -10.48 -8.65 10.88
C ARG A 106 -10.03 -8.36 9.43
N TRP A 107 -9.23 -7.32 9.23
CA TRP A 107 -8.72 -6.92 7.92
C TRP A 107 -7.30 -7.43 7.68
N ALA A 108 -6.65 -8.02 8.69
CA ALA A 108 -5.33 -8.59 8.58
C ALA A 108 -5.36 -9.88 7.74
N PRO A 109 -4.41 -10.07 6.81
CA PRO A 109 -4.34 -11.27 6.00
C PRO A 109 -3.80 -12.46 6.78
N HIS A 110 -4.24 -13.68 6.42
CA HIS A 110 -3.67 -14.91 6.95
C HIS A 110 -2.29 -15.21 6.33
N ALA A 111 -1.23 -15.30 7.14
CA ALA A 111 0.15 -15.49 6.66
C ALA A 111 0.35 -16.77 5.84
N ASN A 112 -0.26 -17.90 6.25
CA ASN A 112 0.02 -19.22 5.67
C ASN A 112 -0.43 -19.41 4.21
N ARG A 113 -0.92 -18.36 3.54
CA ARG A 113 -1.38 -18.40 2.14
C ARG A 113 -0.41 -17.71 1.18
N TRP A 114 0.62 -17.04 1.67
CA TRP A 114 1.48 -16.16 0.87
C TRP A 114 2.94 -16.50 1.08
N THR A 115 3.72 -16.34 0.02
CA THR A 115 5.19 -16.35 0.07
C THR A 115 5.71 -15.11 0.77
N GLY A 116 5.06 -13.95 0.55
CA GLY A 116 5.38 -12.72 1.25
C GLY A 116 4.23 -11.72 1.24
N ILE A 117 4.28 -10.75 2.14
CA ILE A 117 3.25 -9.73 2.33
C ILE A 117 3.89 -8.34 2.36
N VAL A 118 3.32 -7.43 1.59
CA VAL A 118 3.67 -6.01 1.55
C VAL A 118 2.57 -5.22 2.24
N HIS A 119 2.94 -4.37 3.21
CA HIS A 119 1.98 -3.62 4.04
C HIS A 119 2.45 -2.22 4.41
N GLY A 120 1.59 -1.39 5.01
CA GLY A 120 1.93 0.01 5.35
C GLY A 120 1.48 0.49 6.74
N HIS A 121 0.92 -0.38 7.58
CA HIS A 121 0.20 0.06 8.78
C HIS A 121 1.06 0.43 10.01
N THR A 122 2.22 -0.19 10.24
CA THR A 122 2.87 -0.13 11.56
C THR A 122 3.75 1.11 11.81
N HIS A 123 3.96 1.96 10.80
CA HIS A 123 4.85 3.16 10.86
C HIS A 123 6.24 2.92 11.50
N SER A 124 6.68 1.65 11.55
CA SER A 124 7.87 1.19 12.24
C SER A 124 8.80 0.49 11.28
N SER A 125 10.11 0.75 11.42
CA SER A 125 11.18 0.07 10.69
C SER A 125 11.49 -1.33 11.23
N VAL A 126 10.88 -1.73 12.34
CA VAL A 126 11.06 -3.07 12.91
C VAL A 126 10.32 -4.10 12.05
N THR A 127 11.08 -5.02 11.47
CA THR A 127 10.52 -6.15 10.73
C THR A 127 9.68 -7.03 11.65
N LEU A 128 8.42 -7.25 11.26
CA LEU A 128 7.50 -8.09 12.04
C LEU A 128 7.85 -9.59 11.92
N MET A 129 8.17 -10.04 10.70
CA MET A 129 8.59 -11.40 10.39
C MET A 129 9.26 -11.48 9.01
N PRO A 130 10.07 -12.51 8.73
CA PRO A 130 10.64 -12.73 7.40
C PRO A 130 9.55 -12.78 6.32
N GLY A 131 9.83 -12.20 5.13
CA GLY A 131 8.88 -12.13 4.02
C GLY A 131 7.76 -11.10 4.19
N HIS A 132 7.75 -10.32 5.28
CA HIS A 132 6.81 -9.22 5.50
C HIS A 132 7.52 -7.87 5.39
N VAL A 133 7.16 -7.11 4.37
CA VAL A 133 7.78 -5.83 4.06
C VAL A 133 6.82 -4.70 4.37
N ASN A 134 7.15 -3.90 5.38
CA ASN A 134 6.50 -2.62 5.61
C ASN A 134 6.99 -1.63 4.55
N VAL A 135 6.11 -0.94 3.85
CA VAL A 135 6.40 0.11 2.85
C VAL A 135 5.96 1.49 3.32
N ALA A 136 5.51 1.62 4.57
CA ALA A 136 5.25 2.93 5.17
C ALA A 136 6.50 3.81 5.06
N PRO A 137 6.41 5.06 4.57
CA PRO A 137 7.58 5.92 4.39
C PRO A 137 8.43 6.07 5.66
N GLU A 138 7.80 6.07 6.84
CA GLU A 138 8.48 6.17 8.14
C GLU A 138 9.38 4.96 8.46
N ALA A 139 9.12 3.81 7.83
CA ALA A 139 9.98 2.65 7.95
C ALA A 139 11.26 2.75 7.07
N HIS A 140 11.32 3.74 6.17
CA HIS A 140 12.35 3.89 5.12
C HIS A 140 12.88 5.32 5.00
N ASP A 141 13.01 6.04 6.12
CA ASP A 141 13.53 7.43 6.14
C ASP A 141 12.79 8.36 5.17
N LEU A 142 11.48 8.19 5.07
CA LEU A 142 10.57 8.91 4.17
C LEU A 142 10.87 8.71 2.68
N GLN A 143 11.57 7.62 2.34
CA GLN A 143 11.84 7.22 0.96
C GLN A 143 10.82 6.19 0.48
N ILE A 144 10.54 6.25 -0.83
CA ILE A 144 9.75 5.23 -1.53
C ILE A 144 10.68 4.05 -1.83
N ILE A 145 10.20 2.82 -1.62
CA ILE A 145 10.94 1.61 -1.97
C ILE A 145 10.77 1.33 -3.47
N HIS A 146 11.89 1.21 -4.18
CA HIS A 146 11.89 0.73 -5.57
C HIS A 146 11.62 -0.77 -5.64
N SER A 147 10.99 -1.23 -6.72
CA SER A 147 10.57 -2.64 -6.87
C SER A 147 11.73 -3.63 -6.75
N SER A 148 12.93 -3.29 -7.25
CA SER A 148 14.13 -4.13 -7.09
C SER A 148 14.42 -4.42 -5.62
N THR A 149 14.44 -3.39 -4.78
CA THR A 149 14.67 -3.50 -3.34
C THR A 149 13.52 -4.26 -2.66
N LEU A 150 12.28 -4.02 -3.09
CA LEU A 150 11.12 -4.71 -2.55
C LEU A 150 11.21 -6.23 -2.77
N TRP A 151 11.57 -6.66 -3.99
CA TRP A 151 11.69 -8.09 -4.29
C TRP A 151 12.84 -8.76 -3.52
N ASP A 152 13.98 -8.07 -3.38
CA ASP A 152 15.09 -8.57 -2.56
C ASP A 152 14.68 -8.76 -1.10
N LEU A 153 13.87 -7.86 -0.53
CA LEU A 153 13.35 -7.98 0.84
C LEU A 153 12.32 -9.10 0.97
N LEU A 154 11.47 -9.28 -0.05
CA LEU A 154 10.45 -10.33 -0.09
C LEU A 154 11.03 -11.73 -0.30
N ASP A 155 12.24 -11.85 -0.83
CA ASP A 155 12.90 -13.12 -1.12
C ASP A 155 13.89 -13.58 -0.04
N GLN A 156 14.07 -12.81 1.04
CA GLN A 156 14.86 -13.19 2.23
C GLN A 156 14.17 -14.24 3.13
N VAL A 157 13.24 -15.04 2.58
CA VAL A 157 12.41 -16.03 3.30
C VAL A 157 12.86 -17.45 3.03
#